data_AF-A0A7M1QTS3-F1
#
_entry.id   AF-A0A7M1QTS3-F1
#
_cell.length_a   1.000
_cell.length_b   1.000
_cell.length_c   1.000
_cell.angle_alpha   90.00
_cell.angle_beta   90.00
_cell.angle_gamma   90.00
#
_symmetry.space_group_name_H-M   'P 1'
#
loop_
_entity.id
_entity.type
_entity.pdbx_description
1 polymer ?
#
loop_
_entity_poly.entity_id
_entity_poly.type
_entity_poly.pdbx_seq_one_letter_code
_entity_poly.pdbx_strand_id
1 'polypeptide(L)'
;MGIISGIIEFIIDATFISDLIDFLLRPFRSAKPVKNRPRSRATYGNDSGALILGQVVTVRLKGHGTSKAVVVDPDAVYLVRLTDRPGPGVFELSSLERTKVGRQYAVVGEVVAAKERWCRAIRGQKRLGKADFEHLQEMLPRE
;
A
#
# COMPACT_ATOMS: atom_id res chain seq x y z
N MET A 1 39.42 1.02 -35.79
CA MET A 1 39.12 1.82 -34.60
C MET A 1 37.64 1.69 -34.32
N GLY A 2 37.26 0.83 -33.38
CA GLY A 2 35.86 0.60 -33.03
C GLY A 2 35.77 0.22 -31.57
N ILE A 3 34.93 0.92 -30.81
CA ILE A 3 34.29 0.41 -29.60
C ILE A 3 32.89 1.05 -29.55
N ILE A 4 31.91 0.24 -29.94
CA ILE A 4 30.48 0.44 -29.73
C ILE A 4 30.21 0.25 -28.23
N SER A 5 29.13 0.85 -27.73
CA SER A 5 28.47 0.48 -26.47
C SER A 5 29.18 0.89 -25.18
N GLY A 6 28.93 2.12 -24.75
CA GLY A 6 28.90 2.48 -23.33
C GLY A 6 27.67 1.87 -22.65
N ILE A 7 27.63 0.54 -22.62
CA ILE A 7 26.84 -0.30 -21.72
C ILE A 7 27.19 0.20 -20.30
N ILE A 8 26.23 0.69 -19.51
CA ILE A 8 25.44 -0.14 -18.61
C ILE A 8 26.33 -1.15 -17.85
N GLU A 9 27.43 -0.66 -17.29
CA GLU A 9 28.19 -1.37 -16.25
C GLU A 9 28.32 -0.50 -15.00
N PHE A 10 27.19 0.09 -14.58
CA PHE A 10 26.95 0.21 -13.14
C PHE A 10 26.35 -1.12 -12.70
N ILE A 11 27.23 -2.12 -12.63
CA ILE A 11 26.98 -3.37 -11.93
C ILE A 11 26.77 -2.95 -10.47
N ILE A 12 25.51 -2.64 -10.14
CA ILE A 12 25.06 -2.54 -8.75
C ILE A 12 25.17 -3.96 -8.24
N ASP A 13 26.32 -4.17 -7.60
CA ASP A 13 26.75 -5.31 -6.83
C ASP A 13 25.54 -6.01 -6.17
N ALA A 14 25.15 -7.14 -6.76
CA ALA A 14 24.01 -7.96 -6.34
C ALA A 14 24.18 -8.53 -4.92
N THR A 15 25.36 -8.35 -4.32
CA THR A 15 25.65 -8.73 -2.94
C THR A 15 25.18 -7.67 -1.94
N PHE A 16 25.20 -6.37 -2.29
CA PHE A 16 24.88 -5.29 -1.35
C PHE A 16 23.37 -5.12 -1.13
N ILE A 17 22.55 -5.47 -2.12
CA ILE A 17 21.08 -5.41 -2.02
C ILE A 17 20.56 -6.52 -1.09
N SER A 18 21.19 -7.70 -1.06
CA SER A 18 20.73 -8.83 -0.26
C SER A 18 20.82 -8.56 1.25
N ASP A 19 21.92 -7.99 1.74
CA ASP A 19 22.07 -7.70 3.18
C ASP A 19 21.17 -6.56 3.66
N LEU A 20 20.92 -5.56 2.81
CA LEU A 20 20.04 -4.43 3.16
C LEU A 20 18.57 -4.86 3.25
N ILE A 21 18.14 -5.78 2.37
CA ILE A 21 16.80 -6.37 2.40
C ILE A 21 16.64 -7.28 3.62
N ASP A 22 17.63 -8.12 3.94
CA ASP A 22 17.56 -9.00 5.13
C ASP A 22 17.57 -8.20 6.45
N PHE A 23 18.26 -7.06 6.52
CA PHE A 23 18.22 -6.17 7.68
C PHE A 23 16.84 -5.48 7.86
N LEU A 24 16.16 -5.15 6.75
CA LEU A 24 14.82 -4.55 6.77
C LEU A 24 13.70 -5.58 7.04
N LEU A 25 13.90 -6.85 6.67
CA LEU A 25 12.90 -7.93 6.82
C LEU A 25 13.05 -8.78 8.09
N ARG A 26 14.15 -8.64 8.84
CA ARG A 26 14.35 -9.34 10.13
C ARG A 26 13.20 -9.22 11.15
N PRO A 27 12.45 -8.11 11.26
CA PRO A 27 11.29 -8.05 12.15
C PRO A 27 10.12 -8.93 11.71
N PHE A 28 10.00 -9.24 10.42
CA PHE A 28 8.87 -9.96 9.83
C PHE A 28 9.07 -11.48 9.82
N ARG A 29 10.32 -11.98 9.84
CA ARG A 29 10.62 -13.42 9.95
C ARG A 29 10.41 -14.01 11.35
N SER A 30 10.29 -13.18 12.39
CA SER A 30 10.08 -13.61 13.78
C SER A 30 8.65 -13.42 14.30
N ALA A 31 7.69 -13.10 13.44
CA ALA A 31 6.28 -13.11 13.84
C ALA A 31 5.82 -14.57 13.98
N LYS A 32 5.85 -15.09 15.21
CA LYS A 32 5.24 -16.40 15.53
C LYS A 32 3.80 -16.40 15.00
N PRO A 33 3.37 -17.44 14.26
CA PRO A 33 1.99 -17.51 13.80
C PRO A 33 1.07 -17.46 15.01
N VAL A 34 0.18 -16.46 15.04
CA VAL A 34 -0.82 -16.32 16.10
C VAL A 34 -1.72 -17.56 15.99
N LYS A 35 -1.57 -18.45 16.99
CA LYS A 35 -2.38 -19.66 17.12
C LYS A 35 -3.86 -19.29 17.07
N ASN A 36 -4.57 -19.87 16.09
CA ASN A 36 -6.01 -20.05 16.04
C ASN A 36 -6.86 -18.83 16.41
N ARG A 37 -7.04 -17.93 15.43
CA ARG A 37 -8.35 -17.29 15.29
C ARG A 37 -8.76 -17.42 13.82
N PRO A 38 -9.83 -18.16 13.50
CA PRO A 38 -10.42 -18.08 12.18
C PRO A 38 -11.10 -16.71 12.09
N ARG A 39 -10.33 -15.66 11.78
CA ARG A 39 -10.91 -14.41 11.28
C ARG A 39 -11.42 -14.75 9.90
N SER A 40 -12.74 -14.63 9.75
CA SER A 40 -13.45 -14.92 8.52
C SER A 40 -12.71 -14.32 7.33
N ARG A 41 -12.43 -15.16 6.34
CA ARG A 41 -12.03 -14.80 4.98
C ARG A 41 -12.65 -13.44 4.61
N ALA A 42 -11.79 -12.47 4.31
CA ALA A 42 -12.09 -11.06 4.04
C ALA A 42 -13.37 -10.86 3.22
N THR A 43 -14.49 -10.85 3.92
CA THR A 43 -15.78 -10.42 3.41
C THR A 43 -15.92 -8.99 3.86
N TYR A 44 -16.49 -8.14 3.03
CA TYR A 44 -16.71 -6.70 3.17
C TYR A 44 -17.29 -6.30 4.57
N GLY A 45 -16.51 -6.38 5.65
CA GLY A 45 -17.00 -6.57 7.04
C GLY A 45 -17.18 -5.30 7.88
N ASN A 46 -18.27 -5.22 8.62
CA ASN A 46 -18.87 -4.01 9.18
C ASN A 46 -18.40 -3.67 10.61
N ASP A 47 -17.09 -3.67 10.90
CA ASP A 47 -16.59 -3.49 12.27
C ASP A 47 -15.99 -2.11 12.52
N SER A 48 -16.55 -1.41 13.50
CA SER A 48 -16.15 -0.10 14.01
C SER A 48 -14.97 -0.22 14.97
N GLY A 49 -13.75 -0.33 14.44
CA GLY A 49 -12.53 -0.26 15.24
C GLY A 49 -11.31 -0.90 14.57
N ALA A 50 -11.55 -1.97 13.80
CA ALA A 50 -10.53 -2.63 12.99
C ALA A 50 -10.41 -1.96 11.62
N LEU A 51 -9.22 -1.94 11.04
CA LEU A 51 -9.05 -1.58 9.63
C LEU A 51 -9.83 -2.56 8.74
N ILE A 52 -10.47 -2.02 7.71
CA ILE A 52 -11.27 -2.81 6.77
C ILE A 52 -10.64 -2.78 5.40
N LEU A 53 -10.69 -3.91 4.68
CA LEU A 53 -10.29 -3.99 3.29
C LEU A 53 -10.98 -2.92 2.43
N GLY A 54 -10.20 -2.20 1.61
CA GLY A 54 -10.66 -1.10 0.78
C GLY A 54 -11.00 0.18 1.54
N GLN A 55 -10.76 0.24 2.85
CA GLN A 55 -11.01 1.45 3.64
C GLN A 55 -10.02 2.55 3.28
N VAL A 56 -10.53 3.78 3.14
CA VAL A 56 -9.67 4.96 2.94
C VAL A 56 -9.38 5.58 4.31
N VAL A 57 -8.10 5.70 4.63
CA VAL A 57 -7.62 6.21 5.92
C VAL A 57 -6.67 7.38 5.72
N THR A 58 -6.55 8.21 6.75
CA THR A 58 -5.42 9.11 6.92
C THR A 58 -4.38 8.41 7.77
N VAL A 59 -3.14 8.34 7.32
CA VAL A 59 -2.04 7.63 7.99
C VAL A 59 -0.79 8.50 8.04
N ARG A 60 -0.02 8.40 9.12
CA ARG A 60 1.30 9.03 9.21
C ARG A 60 2.38 8.06 8.72
N LEU A 61 2.91 8.32 7.53
CA LEU A 61 3.93 7.49 6.88
C LEU A 61 5.33 8.13 7.07
N LYS A 62 6.34 7.27 7.25
CA LYS A 62 7.73 7.72 7.31
C LYS A 62 8.13 8.27 5.94
N GLY A 63 8.71 9.47 5.88
CA GLY A 63 9.13 10.12 4.63
C GLY A 63 8.05 10.94 3.91
N HIS A 64 6.76 10.68 4.16
CA HIS A 64 5.64 11.37 3.49
C HIS A 64 4.77 12.21 4.43
N GLY A 65 4.97 12.11 5.75
CA GLY A 65 4.18 12.82 6.73
C GLY A 65 2.77 12.25 6.84
N THR A 66 1.77 13.12 7.00
CA THR A 66 0.36 12.71 7.03
C THR A 66 -0.16 12.58 5.60
N SER A 67 -0.54 11.37 5.20
CA SER A 67 -1.03 11.07 3.85
C SER A 67 -2.35 10.30 3.91
N LYS A 68 -3.07 10.26 2.78
CA LYS A 68 -4.22 9.37 2.62
C LYS A 68 -3.73 8.04 2.04
N ALA A 69 -4.39 6.95 2.40
CA ALA A 69 -4.06 5.62 1.91
C ALA A 69 -5.31 4.72 1.85
N VAL A 70 -5.27 3.70 0.99
CA VAL A 70 -6.29 2.65 0.93
C VAL A 70 -5.74 1.39 1.58
N VAL A 71 -6.50 0.79 2.49
CA VAL A 71 -6.15 -0.49 3.11
C VAL A 71 -6.32 -1.61 2.09
N VAL A 72 -5.25 -2.33 1.79
CA VAL A 72 -5.24 -3.48 0.86
C VAL A 72 -5.05 -4.81 1.57
N ASP A 73 -4.48 -4.81 2.76
CA ASP A 73 -4.48 -5.95 3.69
C ASP A 73 -4.67 -5.43 5.12
N PRO A 74 -5.82 -5.68 5.76
CA PRO A 74 -6.06 -5.23 7.14
C PRO A 74 -5.30 -6.05 8.19
N ASP A 75 -4.93 -7.31 7.91
CA ASP A 75 -4.26 -8.19 8.86
C ASP A 75 -2.76 -7.87 8.94
N ALA A 76 -2.12 -7.65 7.79
CA ALA A 76 -0.73 -7.18 7.70
C ALA A 76 -0.60 -5.65 7.80
N VAL A 77 -1.73 -4.93 7.75
CA VAL A 77 -1.81 -3.45 7.71
C VAL A 77 -0.99 -2.90 6.54
N TYR A 78 -1.17 -3.50 5.37
CA TYR A 78 -0.64 -2.98 4.11
C TYR A 78 -1.61 -1.98 3.50
N LEU A 79 -1.05 -0.84 3.11
CA LEU A 79 -1.78 0.29 2.56
C LEU A 79 -1.15 0.70 1.23
N VAL A 80 -1.97 1.20 0.31
CA VAL A 80 -1.50 1.89 -0.90
C VAL A 80 -1.63 3.38 -0.68
N ARG A 81 -0.53 4.13 -0.85
CA ARG A 81 -0.56 5.59 -0.68
C ARG A 81 -1.42 6.25 -1.76
N LEU A 82 -2.15 7.29 -1.37
CA LEU A 82 -2.86 8.19 -2.28
C LEU A 82 -2.11 9.51 -2.47
N THR A 83 -2.30 10.12 -3.63
CA THR A 83 -1.82 11.45 -3.97
C THR A 83 -2.93 12.27 -4.64
N ASP A 84 -2.85 13.58 -4.51
CA ASP A 84 -3.68 14.57 -5.19
C ASP A 84 -3.19 14.91 -6.60
N ARG A 85 -2.00 14.44 -7.00
CA ARG A 85 -1.38 14.75 -8.29
C ARG A 85 -1.40 13.56 -9.25
N PRO A 86 -1.82 13.75 -10.52
CA PRO A 86 -1.64 12.73 -11.54
C PRO A 86 -0.15 12.57 -11.88
N GLY A 87 0.22 11.41 -12.42
CA GLY A 87 1.61 11.11 -12.78
C GLY A 87 1.79 9.69 -13.34
N PRO A 88 3.02 9.32 -13.72
CA PRO A 88 3.33 7.96 -14.11
C PRO A 88 3.17 7.00 -12.91
N GLY A 89 2.61 5.80 -13.14
CA GLY A 89 2.46 4.77 -12.11
C GLY A 89 1.38 5.07 -11.05
N VAL A 90 0.55 6.09 -11.28
CA VAL A 90 -0.64 6.37 -10.46
C VAL A 90 -1.89 6.27 -11.32
N PHE A 91 -3.00 5.86 -10.73
CA PHE A 91 -4.30 5.80 -11.40
C PHE A 91 -5.37 6.51 -10.59
N GLU A 92 -6.35 7.08 -11.28
CA GLU A 92 -7.41 7.86 -10.66
C GLU A 92 -8.44 6.97 -9.96
N LEU A 93 -8.84 7.37 -8.75
CA LEU A 93 -9.91 6.75 -7.98
C LEU A 93 -11.19 7.55 -8.15
N SER A 94 -11.90 7.33 -9.27
CA SER A 94 -13.10 8.09 -9.63
C SER A 94 -14.20 8.03 -8.57
N SER A 95 -14.29 6.94 -7.80
CA SER A 95 -15.26 6.80 -6.71
C SER A 95 -15.01 7.77 -5.55
N LEU A 96 -13.83 8.39 -5.46
CA LEU A 96 -13.49 9.34 -4.39
C LEU A 96 -13.77 10.80 -4.78
N GLU A 97 -13.91 11.12 -6.07
CA GLU A 97 -14.02 12.50 -6.57
C GLU A 97 -15.16 13.29 -5.89
N ARG A 98 -16.34 12.67 -5.78
CA ARG A 98 -17.55 13.29 -5.17
C ARG A 98 -17.64 13.11 -3.66
N THR A 99 -16.58 12.59 -3.02
CA THR A 99 -16.54 12.33 -1.58
C THR A 99 -15.76 13.41 -0.84
N LYS A 100 -15.78 13.37 0.49
CA LYS A 100 -14.94 14.26 1.32
C LYS A 100 -13.43 14.06 1.12
N VAL A 101 -13.02 12.95 0.53
CA VAL A 101 -11.62 12.68 0.19
C VAL A 101 -11.19 13.50 -1.03
N GLY A 102 -12.14 13.79 -1.93
CA GLY A 102 -11.91 14.48 -3.19
C GLY A 102 -11.16 13.62 -4.20
N ARG A 103 -10.77 14.26 -5.30
CA ARG A 103 -9.96 13.62 -6.35
C ARG A 103 -8.64 13.10 -5.78
N GLN A 104 -8.39 11.81 -5.97
CA GLN A 104 -7.18 11.14 -5.52
C GLN A 104 -6.73 10.12 -6.56
N TYR A 105 -5.43 9.85 -6.55
CA TYR A 105 -4.79 8.85 -7.38
C TYR A 105 -4.06 7.87 -6.47
N ALA A 106 -4.18 6.57 -6.73
CA ALA A 106 -3.47 5.54 -5.99
C ALA A 106 -2.09 5.29 -6.61
N VAL A 107 -1.07 5.26 -5.76
CA VAL A 107 0.33 5.06 -6.15
C VAL A 107 0.68 3.58 -6.02
N VAL A 108 0.46 2.82 -7.09
CA VAL A 108 0.49 1.34 -7.07
C VAL A 108 1.85 0.80 -6.64
N GLY A 109 2.94 1.47 -7.02
CA GLY A 109 4.30 1.08 -6.62
C GLY A 109 4.64 1.39 -5.15
N GLU A 110 3.76 2.06 -4.41
CA GLU A 110 3.99 2.46 -3.02
C GLU A 110 3.01 1.74 -2.08
N VAL A 111 3.24 0.43 -1.94
CA VAL A 111 2.63 -0.39 -0.88
C VAL A 111 3.46 -0.23 0.39
N VAL A 112 2.82 0.23 1.46
CA VAL A 112 3.48 0.54 2.73
C VAL A 112 2.88 -0.26 3.88
N ALA A 113 3.75 -0.82 4.72
CA ALA A 113 3.36 -1.38 6.00
C ALA A 113 3.13 -0.25 7.01
N ALA A 114 2.02 -0.29 7.73
CA ALA A 114 1.74 0.67 8.80
C ALA A 114 1.34 -0.05 10.09
N LYS A 115 1.21 0.72 11.18
CA LYS A 115 0.58 0.24 12.42
C LYS A 115 -0.86 0.71 12.42
N GLU A 116 -1.78 -0.13 12.87
CA GLU A 116 -3.22 0.20 12.95
C GLU A 116 -3.46 1.52 13.69
N ARG A 117 -2.78 1.75 14.82
CA ARG A 117 -2.85 2.99 15.61
C ARG A 117 -2.45 4.27 14.86
N TRP A 118 -1.74 4.14 13.73
CA TRP A 118 -1.36 5.28 12.89
C TRP A 118 -2.40 5.60 11.83
N CYS A 119 -3.35 4.70 11.62
CA CYS A 119 -4.41 4.83 10.64
C CYS A 119 -5.65 5.42 11.31
N ARG A 120 -6.18 6.49 10.72
CA ARG A 120 -7.42 7.14 11.17
C ARG A 120 -8.44 7.09 10.06
N ALA A 121 -9.60 6.51 10.35
CA ALA A 121 -10.73 6.51 9.43
C ALA A 121 -11.15 7.95 9.07
N ILE A 122 -11.49 8.18 7.80
CA ILE A 122 -11.99 9.48 7.35
C ILE A 122 -13.50 9.52 7.59
N ARG A 123 -13.98 10.47 8.39
CA ARG A 123 -15.41 10.57 8.74
C ARG A 123 -16.27 10.74 7.48
N GLY A 124 -17.20 9.81 7.26
CA GLY A 124 -18.11 9.81 6.11
C GLY A 124 -17.55 9.15 4.86
N GLN A 125 -16.29 8.70 4.87
CA GLN A 125 -15.74 7.80 3.84
C GLN A 125 -15.48 6.44 4.46
N LYS A 126 -16.28 5.45 4.10
CA LYS A 126 -16.07 4.07 4.57
C LYS A 126 -15.06 3.35 3.70
N ARG A 127 -15.35 3.16 2.41
CA ARG A 127 -14.53 2.32 1.53
C ARG A 127 -14.47 2.90 0.13
N LEU A 128 -13.46 2.48 -0.60
CA LEU A 128 -13.35 2.71 -2.02
C LEU A 128 -14.52 2.04 -2.76
N GLY A 129 -14.92 2.61 -3.90
CA GLY A 129 -15.90 1.96 -4.77
C GLY A 129 -15.39 0.58 -5.21
N LYS A 130 -16.30 -0.38 -5.38
CA LYS A 130 -15.94 -1.77 -5.71
C LYS A 130 -15.07 -1.85 -6.97
N ALA A 131 -15.47 -1.17 -8.05
CA ALA A 131 -14.74 -1.16 -9.32
C ALA A 131 -13.31 -0.62 -9.17
N ASP A 132 -13.15 0.54 -8.52
CA ASP A 132 -11.84 1.13 -8.25
C ASP A 132 -10.97 0.22 -7.37
N PHE A 133 -11.58 -0.48 -6.41
CA PHE A 133 -10.84 -1.38 -5.52
C PHE A 133 -10.41 -2.69 -6.21
N GLU A 134 -11.28 -3.26 -7.05
CA GLU A 134 -10.92 -4.42 -7.87
C GLU A 134 -9.78 -4.06 -8.83
N HIS A 135 -9.88 -2.91 -9.50
CA HIS A 135 -8.82 -2.42 -10.37
C HIS A 135 -7.51 -2.15 -9.61
N LEU A 136 -7.59 -1.56 -8.41
CA LEU A 136 -6.44 -1.40 -7.53
C LEU A 136 -5.74 -2.75 -7.29
N GLN A 137 -6.52 -3.79 -6.93
CA GLN A 137 -5.98 -5.12 -6.63
C GLN A 137 -5.35 -5.80 -7.85
N GLU A 138 -5.87 -5.56 -9.05
CA GLU A 138 -5.30 -6.09 -10.29
C GLU A 138 -3.92 -5.51 -10.59
N MET A 139 -3.70 -4.24 -10.24
CA MET A 139 -2.43 -3.56 -10.50
C MET A 139 -1.36 -3.81 -9.44
N LEU A 140 -1.75 -4.27 -8.24
CA LEU A 140 -0.78 -4.60 -7.22
C LEU A 140 0.11 -5.78 -7.68
N PRO A 141 1.43 -5.71 -7.41
CA PRO A 141 2.31 -6.82 -7.72
C PRO A 141 1.83 -8.06 -6.98
N ARG A 142 1.51 -9.11 -7.73
CA ARG A 142 1.26 -10.44 -7.16
C ARG A 142 2.62 -11.03 -6.87
N GLU A 143 2.91 -11.25 -5.59
CA GLU A 143 4.07 -12.05 -5.16
C GLU A 143 3.99 -13.48 -5.72
#